data_AF-A0A349BUU2-F1
#
_entry.id   AF-A0A349BUU2-F1
#
_cell.length_a   1.000
_cell.length_b   1.000
_cell.length_c   1.000
_cell.angle_alpha   90.00
_cell.angle_beta   90.00
_cell.angle_gamma   90.00
#
_symmetry.space_group_name_H-M   'P 1'
#
loop_
_entity.id
_entity.type
_entity.pdbx_description
1 polymer ?
#
loop_
_entity_poly.entity_id
_entity_poly.type
_entity_poly.pdbx_seq_one_letter_code
_entity_poly.pdbx_strand_id
1 'polypeptide(L)'
;MQFQMTSYITKKDINSLGVFSDRKDNFDDDMEISAFIKFAKKFYKDNYEIKPKPFGNYDVDIGVYKENVLVSTVDVERWRHWDEDWPNNYRYISFLGRKEKFLKRSEDFAMVYFNKSLTKLLVVTKKDIVKYPTQEKFFSRFKKSDLVRQIPFDCGRIYGKDLTNTEKKIFKNYREGDYLND
;
A
#
# COMPACT_ATOMS: atom_id res chain seq x y z
N MET A 1 21.10 19.23 -29.65
CA MET A 1 20.25 19.05 -28.46
C MET A 1 20.18 17.55 -28.19
N GLN A 2 20.90 17.06 -27.18
CA GLN A 2 20.89 15.62 -26.84
C GLN A 2 19.55 15.32 -26.16
N PHE A 3 18.70 14.51 -26.80
CA PHE A 3 17.57 13.89 -26.11
C PHE A 3 18.16 13.00 -25.01
N GLN A 4 18.14 13.45 -23.76
CA GLN A 4 18.36 12.54 -22.64
C GLN A 4 17.20 11.54 -22.67
N MET A 5 17.49 10.29 -23.01
CA MET A 5 16.52 9.22 -22.82
C MET A 5 16.21 9.14 -21.32
N THR A 6 14.99 9.51 -20.94
CA THR A 6 14.48 9.29 -19.60
C THR A 6 14.52 7.80 -19.32
N SER A 7 15.41 7.38 -18.41
CA SER A 7 15.47 5.97 -18.00
C SER A 7 14.45 5.72 -16.89
N TYR A 8 13.65 4.67 -17.03
CA TYR A 8 12.64 4.27 -16.06
C TYR A 8 13.18 3.29 -15.02
N ILE A 9 12.58 3.29 -13.82
CA ILE A 9 12.86 2.30 -12.78
C ILE A 9 12.51 0.90 -13.29
N THR A 10 13.45 -0.04 -13.17
CA THR A 10 13.33 -1.44 -13.60
C THR A 10 13.21 -2.40 -12.41
N LYS A 11 12.85 -3.66 -12.67
CA LYS A 11 12.88 -4.74 -11.65
C LYS A 11 14.26 -4.89 -11.00
N LYS A 12 15.35 -4.70 -11.77
CA LYS A 12 16.73 -4.74 -11.25
C LYS A 12 17.00 -3.62 -10.25
N ASP A 13 16.51 -2.41 -10.54
CA ASP A 13 16.64 -1.26 -9.62
C ASP A 13 15.90 -1.52 -8.31
N ILE A 14 14.69 -2.09 -8.38
CA ILE A 14 13.90 -2.44 -7.18
C ILE A 14 14.63 -3.50 -6.36
N ASN A 15 15.15 -4.55 -7.01
CA ASN A 15 15.89 -5.61 -6.33
C ASN A 15 17.16 -5.10 -5.63
N SER A 16 17.75 -3.99 -6.10
CA SER A 16 18.92 -3.37 -5.45
C SER A 16 18.62 -2.68 -4.12
N LEU A 17 17.35 -2.42 -3.80
CA LEU A 17 16.95 -1.81 -2.52
C LEU A 17 17.14 -2.74 -1.31
N GLY A 18 17.46 -4.01 -1.56
CA GLY A 18 17.49 -5.06 -0.57
C GLY A 18 16.09 -5.46 -0.11
N VAL A 19 16.05 -6.54 0.65
CA VAL A 19 14.84 -7.14 1.20
C VAL A 19 14.75 -6.76 2.69
N PHE A 20 13.58 -6.86 3.33
CA PHE A 20 13.53 -6.76 4.79
C PHE A 20 14.18 -8.02 5.40
N SER A 21 14.81 -7.92 6.56
CA SER A 21 15.56 -9.05 7.14
C SER A 21 14.69 -10.25 7.49
N ASP A 22 13.39 -10.03 7.66
CA ASP A 22 12.34 -11.01 7.96
C ASP A 22 11.66 -11.58 6.69
N ARG A 23 12.13 -11.22 5.48
CA ARG A 23 11.59 -11.69 4.20
C ARG A 23 12.61 -12.52 3.42
N LYS A 24 12.13 -13.52 2.67
CA LYS A 24 12.93 -14.30 1.72
C LYS A 24 13.32 -13.48 0.49
N ASP A 25 12.37 -12.70 -0.05
CA ASP A 25 12.59 -11.79 -1.17
C ASP A 25 11.60 -10.59 -1.15
N ASN A 26 11.59 -9.76 -2.20
CA ASN A 26 10.71 -8.59 -2.29
C ASN A 26 9.23 -8.93 -2.51
N PHE A 27 8.92 -10.18 -2.87
CA PHE A 27 7.58 -10.71 -3.11
C PHE A 27 7.04 -11.54 -1.93
N ASP A 28 7.87 -11.78 -0.91
CA ASP A 28 7.46 -12.34 0.37
C ASP A 28 6.69 -11.28 1.17
N ASP A 29 5.37 -11.27 1.00
CA ASP A 29 4.42 -10.37 1.68
C ASP A 29 3.44 -11.12 2.59
N ASP A 30 3.75 -12.38 2.92
CA ASP A 30 2.91 -13.27 3.72
C ASP A 30 2.62 -12.68 5.11
N MET A 31 3.58 -11.95 5.69
CA MET A 31 3.41 -11.29 6.98
C MET A 31 2.40 -10.13 6.90
N GLU A 32 2.50 -9.28 5.87
CA GLU A 32 1.59 -8.16 5.67
C GLU A 32 0.18 -8.65 5.31
N ILE A 33 0.09 -9.70 4.50
CA ILE A 33 -1.17 -10.36 4.16
C ILE A 33 -1.83 -10.91 5.43
N SER A 34 -1.08 -11.66 6.23
CA SER A 34 -1.60 -12.24 7.48
C SER A 34 -2.05 -11.15 8.45
N ALA A 35 -1.26 -10.09 8.62
CA ALA A 35 -1.60 -8.95 9.48
C ALA A 35 -2.86 -8.23 8.99
N PHE A 36 -3.00 -8.00 7.68
CA PHE A 36 -4.20 -7.37 7.14
C PHE A 36 -5.44 -8.25 7.26
N ILE A 37 -5.33 -9.56 7.05
CA ILE A 37 -6.47 -10.48 7.21
C ILE A 37 -6.97 -10.45 8.66
N LYS A 38 -6.07 -10.45 9.65
CA LYS A 38 -6.44 -10.29 11.07
C LYS A 38 -7.16 -8.96 11.32
N PHE A 39 -6.58 -7.86 10.82
CA PHE A 39 -7.19 -6.53 10.89
C PHE A 39 -8.60 -6.52 10.28
N ALA A 40 -8.75 -7.05 9.06
CA ALA A 40 -9.99 -6.98 8.31
C ALA A 40 -11.10 -7.82 8.97
N LYS A 41 -10.77 -8.97 9.55
CA LYS A 41 -11.73 -9.80 10.32
C LYS A 41 -12.37 -9.09 11.51
N LYS A 42 -11.75 -8.02 12.04
CA LYS A 42 -12.36 -7.18 13.10
C LYS A 42 -13.52 -6.32 12.59
N PHE A 43 -13.62 -6.10 11.28
CA PHE A 43 -14.62 -5.23 10.66
C PHE A 43 -15.62 -5.97 9.77
N TYR A 44 -15.19 -7.07 9.15
CA TYR A 44 -16.06 -7.92 8.33
C TYR A 44 -16.85 -8.90 9.20
N LYS A 45 -18.12 -9.09 8.86
CA LYS A 45 -19.04 -10.03 9.53
C LYS A 45 -18.92 -11.43 8.93
N ASP A 46 -19.55 -12.42 9.56
CA ASP A 46 -19.47 -13.86 9.22
C ASP A 46 -19.85 -14.22 7.77
N ASN A 47 -20.56 -13.36 7.05
CA ASN A 47 -20.90 -13.57 5.64
C ASN A 47 -19.81 -13.14 4.65
N TYR A 48 -18.67 -12.67 5.14
CA TYR A 48 -17.51 -12.32 4.35
C TYR A 48 -16.38 -13.33 4.54
N GLU A 49 -15.75 -13.71 3.43
CA GLU A 49 -14.57 -14.55 3.41
C GLU A 49 -13.39 -13.76 2.86
N ILE A 50 -12.25 -13.81 3.54
CA ILE A 50 -11.04 -13.06 3.17
C ILE A 50 -9.95 -14.06 2.80
N LYS A 51 -9.55 -14.08 1.53
CA LYS A 51 -8.59 -15.06 0.98
C LYS A 51 -7.29 -14.38 0.57
N PRO A 52 -6.13 -14.95 0.93
CA PRO A 52 -4.85 -14.51 0.38
C PRO A 52 -4.73 -14.97 -1.08
N LYS A 53 -4.02 -14.17 -1.89
CA LYS A 53 -3.60 -14.44 -3.27
C LYS A 53 -4.70 -15.11 -4.13
N PRO A 54 -5.90 -14.50 -4.26
CA PRO A 54 -7.04 -15.12 -4.95
C PRO A 54 -6.78 -15.46 -6.43
N PHE A 55 -5.78 -14.84 -7.05
CA PHE A 55 -5.37 -15.07 -8.44
C PHE A 55 -3.89 -15.46 -8.57
N GLY A 56 -3.29 -15.98 -7.49
CA GLY A 56 -1.87 -16.36 -7.43
C GLY A 56 -0.93 -15.20 -7.05
N ASN A 57 0.37 -15.49 -7.02
CA ASN A 57 1.37 -14.63 -6.36
C ASN A 57 1.72 -13.32 -7.08
N TYR A 58 1.24 -13.11 -8.31
CA TYR A 58 1.61 -11.98 -9.17
C TYR A 58 0.46 -11.00 -9.48
N ASP A 59 -0.67 -11.18 -8.80
CA ASP A 59 -1.85 -10.31 -8.86
C ASP A 59 -2.08 -9.64 -7.49
N VAL A 60 -3.30 -9.16 -7.21
CA VAL A 60 -3.67 -8.61 -5.90
C VAL A 60 -3.40 -9.59 -4.77
N ASP A 61 -3.06 -9.04 -3.61
CA ASP A 61 -2.60 -9.83 -2.48
C ASP A 61 -3.75 -10.51 -1.72
N ILE A 62 -4.93 -9.90 -1.73
CA ILE A 62 -6.07 -10.35 -0.92
C ILE A 62 -7.37 -10.13 -1.70
N GLY A 63 -8.26 -11.13 -1.63
CA GLY A 63 -9.64 -11.04 -2.12
C GLY A 63 -10.62 -11.07 -0.96
N VAL A 64 -11.63 -10.20 -1.01
CA VAL A 64 -12.76 -10.18 -0.09
C VAL A 64 -14.00 -10.65 -0.83
N TYR A 65 -14.59 -11.73 -0.34
CA TYR A 65 -15.75 -12.38 -0.92
C TYR A 65 -16.96 -12.18 -0.01
N LYS A 66 -18.12 -11.93 -0.60
CA LYS A 66 -19.41 -11.97 0.08
C LYS A 66 -20.26 -13.03 -0.62
N GLU A 67 -20.71 -14.04 0.10
CA GLU A 67 -21.54 -15.12 -0.48
C GLU A 67 -20.90 -15.73 -1.75
N ASN A 68 -19.60 -16.05 -1.69
CA ASN A 68 -18.76 -16.55 -2.80
C ASN A 68 -18.54 -15.59 -3.98
N VAL A 69 -19.05 -14.35 -3.94
CA VAL A 69 -18.79 -13.33 -4.96
C VAL A 69 -17.63 -12.44 -4.50
N LEU A 70 -16.61 -12.27 -5.35
CA LEU A 70 -15.53 -11.32 -5.07
C LEU A 70 -16.07 -9.88 -5.15
N VAL A 71 -16.03 -9.16 -4.04
CA VAL A 71 -16.57 -7.80 -3.94
C VAL A 71 -15.49 -6.72 -3.82
N SER A 72 -14.33 -7.06 -3.26
CA SER A 72 -13.20 -6.14 -3.14
C SER A 72 -11.88 -6.89 -3.23
N THR A 73 -10.86 -6.18 -3.68
CA THR A 73 -9.47 -6.63 -3.71
C THR A 73 -8.59 -5.70 -2.89
N VAL A 74 -7.50 -6.22 -2.33
CA VAL A 74 -6.54 -5.43 -1.57
C VAL A 74 -5.14 -5.83 -1.99
N ASP A 75 -4.27 -4.84 -2.11
CA ASP A 75 -2.84 -5.00 -2.33
C ASP A 75 -2.11 -4.32 -1.16
N VAL A 76 -1.11 -5.02 -0.61
CA VAL A 76 -0.40 -4.64 0.61
C VAL A 76 1.06 -4.32 0.29
N GLU A 77 1.60 -3.27 0.90
CA GLU A 77 3.01 -2.92 0.82
C GLU A 77 3.56 -2.57 2.19
N ARG A 78 4.82 -2.93 2.46
CA ARG A 78 5.53 -2.50 3.67
C ARG A 78 6.47 -1.35 3.34
N TRP A 79 6.27 -0.21 4.00
CA TRP A 79 7.00 1.00 3.67
C TRP A 79 8.28 1.13 4.50
N ARG A 80 9.44 0.91 3.87
CA ARG A 80 10.76 0.93 4.55
C ARG A 80 11.09 2.23 5.28
N HIS A 81 10.50 3.35 4.87
CA HIS A 81 10.79 4.68 5.43
C HIS A 81 9.84 5.12 6.54
N TRP A 82 8.77 4.35 6.80
CA TRP A 82 7.80 4.64 7.85
C TRP A 82 7.90 3.52 8.89
N ASP A 83 8.31 3.85 10.11
CA ASP A 83 8.42 2.88 11.21
C ASP A 83 7.76 3.44 12.46
N GLU A 84 8.52 4.18 13.27
CA GLU A 84 8.02 4.82 14.50
C GLU A 84 7.15 6.05 14.21
N ASP A 85 7.60 6.92 13.31
CA ASP A 85 6.90 8.15 12.88
C ASP A 85 6.84 8.28 11.35
N TRP A 86 5.91 9.10 10.87
CA TRP A 86 5.76 9.41 9.46
C TRP A 86 7.01 10.14 8.92
N PRO A 87 7.59 9.72 7.78
CA PRO A 87 8.79 10.35 7.25
C PRO A 87 8.56 11.80 6.79
N ASN A 88 9.28 12.73 7.40
CA ASN A 88 9.10 14.19 7.26
C ASN A 88 9.22 14.74 5.83
N ASN A 89 9.93 14.05 4.94
CA ASN A 89 10.14 14.46 3.54
C ASN A 89 9.02 14.01 2.60
N TYR A 90 8.04 13.25 3.10
CA TYR A 90 6.89 12.82 2.29
C TYR A 90 5.82 13.92 2.28
N ARG A 91 5.26 14.16 1.09
CA ARG A 91 4.21 15.16 0.85
C ARG A 91 2.90 14.55 0.32
N TYR A 92 2.97 13.29 -0.12
CA TYR A 92 1.86 12.55 -0.72
C TYR A 92 2.00 11.06 -0.41
N ILE A 93 0.87 10.36 -0.41
CA ILE A 93 0.82 8.91 -0.52
C ILE A 93 1.07 8.55 -1.99
N SER A 94 2.06 7.71 -2.25
CA SER A 94 2.48 7.39 -3.63
C SER A 94 1.89 6.06 -4.08
N PHE A 95 1.04 6.08 -5.10
CA PHE A 95 0.54 4.87 -5.77
C PHE A 95 1.27 4.67 -7.09
N LEU A 96 1.96 3.54 -7.26
CA LEU A 96 2.83 3.29 -8.42
C LEU A 96 2.01 2.96 -9.67
N GLY A 97 2.40 3.53 -10.82
CA GLY A 97 1.71 3.39 -12.09
C GLY A 97 1.59 1.93 -12.57
N ARG A 98 2.55 1.07 -12.23
CA ARG A 98 2.48 -0.37 -12.51
C ARG A 98 1.29 -1.08 -11.84
N LYS A 99 0.71 -0.49 -10.79
CA LYS A 99 -0.48 -1.01 -10.09
C LYS A 99 -1.80 -0.52 -10.68
N GLU A 100 -1.78 0.34 -11.71
CA GLU A 100 -3.00 0.83 -12.36
C GLU A 100 -3.91 -0.29 -12.89
N LYS A 101 -3.34 -1.45 -13.24
CA LYS A 101 -4.10 -2.64 -13.64
C LYS A 101 -5.19 -3.02 -12.61
N PHE A 102 -4.96 -2.78 -11.32
CA PHE A 102 -5.92 -3.10 -10.26
C PHE A 102 -7.09 -2.11 -10.21
N LEU A 103 -6.86 -0.86 -10.64
CA LEU A 103 -7.92 0.17 -10.68
C LEU A 103 -8.92 -0.07 -11.83
N LYS A 104 -8.55 -0.87 -12.83
CA LYS A 104 -9.39 -1.20 -13.99
C LYS A 104 -10.37 -2.35 -13.74
N ARG A 105 -10.21 -3.07 -12.63
CA ARG A 105 -11.11 -4.15 -12.23
C ARG A 105 -12.50 -3.61 -11.90
N SER A 106 -13.54 -4.42 -12.05
CA SER A 106 -14.91 -4.06 -11.65
C SER A 106 -15.06 -3.92 -10.13
N GLU A 107 -14.37 -4.78 -9.39
CA GLU A 107 -14.40 -4.82 -7.93
C GLU A 107 -13.85 -3.52 -7.29
N ASP A 108 -14.23 -3.31 -6.03
CA ASP A 108 -13.55 -2.33 -5.19
C ASP A 108 -12.08 -2.73 -5.00
N PHE A 109 -11.25 -1.72 -4.72
CA PHE A 109 -9.84 -1.91 -4.47
C PHE A 109 -9.39 -1.02 -3.32
N ALA A 110 -8.48 -1.53 -2.49
CA ALA A 110 -7.74 -0.72 -1.54
C ALA A 110 -6.24 -1.03 -1.63
N MET A 111 -5.45 0.03 -1.58
CA MET A 111 -4.02 -0.07 -1.33
C MET A 111 -3.78 0.09 0.17
N VAL A 112 -3.03 -0.83 0.75
CA VAL A 112 -2.70 -0.81 2.18
C VAL A 112 -1.19 -0.73 2.34
N TYR A 113 -0.73 0.27 3.06
CA TYR A 113 0.68 0.43 3.41
C TYR A 113 0.87 0.13 4.88
N PHE A 114 1.76 -0.78 5.23
CA PHE A 114 2.20 -1.02 6.60
C PHE A 114 3.44 -0.20 6.91
N ASN A 115 3.59 0.20 8.17
CA ASN A 115 4.88 0.63 8.68
C ASN A 115 5.83 -0.58 8.80
N LYS A 116 7.12 -0.31 8.91
CA LYS A 116 8.18 -1.33 8.96
C LYS A 116 8.01 -2.30 10.14
N SER A 117 7.47 -1.89 11.28
CA SER A 117 7.22 -2.81 12.40
C SER A 117 5.88 -3.55 12.35
N LEU A 118 5.05 -3.35 11.31
CA LEU A 118 3.69 -3.93 11.19
C LEU A 118 2.75 -3.60 12.36
N THR A 119 2.95 -2.45 12.99
CA THR A 119 2.12 -1.95 14.11
C THR A 119 1.11 -0.89 13.67
N LYS A 120 1.27 -0.35 12.46
CA LYS A 120 0.42 0.68 11.86
C LYS A 120 0.15 0.34 10.41
N LEU A 121 -1.03 0.73 9.92
CA LEU A 121 -1.36 0.64 8.50
C LEU A 121 -2.10 1.89 8.00
N LEU A 122 -1.93 2.17 6.72
CA LEU A 122 -2.56 3.25 5.98
C LEU A 122 -3.37 2.66 4.83
N VAL A 123 -4.68 2.91 4.81
CA VAL A 123 -5.59 2.43 3.77
C VAL A 123 -5.93 3.58 2.83
N VAL A 124 -5.83 3.35 1.52
CA VAL A 124 -6.31 4.27 0.48
C VAL A 124 -7.22 3.52 -0.48
N THR A 125 -8.44 4.02 -0.67
CA THR A 125 -9.43 3.34 -1.50
C THR A 125 -9.27 3.68 -2.98
N LYS A 126 -9.75 2.81 -3.86
CA LYS A 126 -9.88 3.05 -5.30
C LYS A 126 -10.55 4.38 -5.60
N LYS A 127 -11.66 4.68 -4.90
CA LYS A 127 -12.43 5.92 -5.04
C LYS A 127 -11.57 7.16 -4.81
N ASP A 128 -10.58 7.08 -3.92
CA ASP A 128 -9.66 8.18 -3.65
C ASP A 128 -8.46 8.19 -4.59
N ILE A 129 -7.91 7.03 -4.96
CA ILE A 129 -6.78 6.90 -5.88
C ILE A 129 -7.12 7.48 -7.26
N VAL A 130 -8.31 7.15 -7.80
CA VAL A 130 -8.68 7.52 -9.18
C VAL A 130 -8.88 9.02 -9.38
N LYS A 131 -9.04 9.81 -8.31
CA LYS A 131 -9.20 11.28 -8.36
C LYS A 131 -7.95 12.01 -8.85
N TYR A 132 -6.78 11.38 -8.76
CA TYR A 132 -5.50 12.03 -9.06
C TYR A 132 -4.85 11.36 -10.27
N PRO A 133 -4.32 12.12 -11.24
CA PRO A 133 -3.75 11.54 -12.46
C PRO A 133 -2.44 10.80 -12.16
N THR A 134 -2.12 9.85 -13.04
CA THR A 134 -0.76 9.29 -13.09
C THR A 134 0.15 10.25 -13.82
N GLN A 135 1.30 10.51 -13.22
CA GLN A 135 2.29 11.45 -13.73
C GLN A 135 3.69 10.86 -13.57
N GLU A 136 4.60 11.34 -14.40
CA GLU A 136 6.00 10.99 -14.26
C GLU A 136 6.61 11.69 -13.04
N LYS A 137 7.37 10.94 -12.24
CA LYS A 137 8.15 11.47 -11.13
C LYS A 137 9.59 10.99 -11.22
N PHE A 138 10.52 11.92 -11.15
CA PHE A 138 11.94 11.61 -11.06
C PHE A 138 12.32 11.21 -9.63
N PHE A 139 13.01 10.08 -9.49
CA PHE A 139 13.54 9.59 -8.23
C PHE A 139 15.06 9.78 -8.22
N SER A 140 15.52 10.81 -7.50
CA SER A 140 16.93 11.19 -7.40
C SER A 140 17.84 10.04 -6.98
N ARG A 141 17.37 9.18 -6.06
CA ARG A 141 18.09 7.99 -5.59
C ARG A 141 18.48 7.03 -6.74
N PHE A 142 17.61 6.87 -7.73
CA PHE A 142 17.84 5.98 -8.87
C PHE A 142 18.34 6.72 -10.12
N LYS A 143 18.32 8.06 -10.10
CA LYS A 143 18.49 8.91 -11.28
C LYS A 143 17.58 8.48 -12.45
N LYS A 144 16.36 8.05 -12.11
CA LYS A 144 15.38 7.44 -13.01
C LYS A 144 13.98 7.97 -12.71
N SER A 145 13.12 7.94 -13.72
CA SER A 145 11.70 8.25 -13.57
C SER A 145 10.86 7.00 -13.27
N ASP A 146 9.72 7.19 -12.63
CA ASP A 146 8.64 6.19 -12.58
C ASP A 146 7.30 6.90 -12.71
N LEU A 147 6.26 6.17 -13.06
CA LEU A 147 4.89 6.66 -13.09
C LEU A 147 4.28 6.53 -11.71
N VAL A 148 3.69 7.59 -11.18
CA VAL A 148 3.03 7.59 -9.88
C VAL A 148 1.79 8.45 -9.87
N ARG A 149 0.81 8.09 -9.02
CA ARG A 149 -0.21 9.02 -8.53
C ARG A 149 0.26 9.58 -7.21
N GLN A 150 0.18 10.91 -7.07
CA GLN A 150 0.45 11.62 -5.81
C GLN A 150 -0.87 11.92 -5.12
N ILE A 151 -1.20 11.13 -4.10
CA ILE A 151 -2.47 11.20 -3.40
C ILE A 151 -2.29 12.03 -2.11
N PRO A 152 -3.09 13.08 -1.85
CA PRO A 152 -3.05 13.84 -0.62
C PRO A 152 -3.30 12.98 0.62
N PHE A 153 -2.71 13.35 1.75
CA PHE A 153 -2.85 12.59 3.00
C PHE A 153 -4.30 12.51 3.52
N ASP A 154 -5.13 13.51 3.24
CA ASP A 154 -6.55 13.53 3.61
C ASP A 154 -7.37 12.39 2.95
N CYS A 155 -6.84 11.78 1.89
CA CYS A 155 -7.44 10.61 1.23
C CYS A 155 -7.07 9.27 1.89
N GLY A 156 -6.06 9.26 2.76
CA GLY A 156 -5.62 8.07 3.47
C GLY A 156 -6.27 7.95 4.84
N ARG A 157 -6.56 6.72 5.26
CA ARG A 157 -6.95 6.43 6.64
C ARG A 157 -5.86 5.64 7.35
N ILE A 158 -5.31 6.19 8.42
CA ILE A 158 -4.31 5.50 9.25
C ILE A 158 -4.96 4.78 10.43
N TYR A 159 -4.48 3.57 10.72
CA TYR A 159 -4.86 2.74 11.86
C TYR A 159 -3.61 2.30 12.61
N GLY A 160 -3.66 2.24 13.93
CA GLY A 160 -2.58 1.69 14.73
C GLY A 160 -2.68 2.10 16.19
N LYS A 161 -1.85 1.45 17.02
CA LYS A 161 -1.64 1.87 18.40
C LYS A 161 -0.57 2.97 18.42
N ASP A 162 -0.66 3.87 19.40
CA ASP A 162 0.36 4.89 19.68
C ASP A 162 0.68 5.75 18.43
N LEU A 163 -0.37 6.25 17.77
CA LEU A 163 -0.21 7.14 16.61
C LEU A 163 0.42 8.46 17.08
N THR A 164 1.47 8.88 16.39
CA THR A 164 2.25 10.07 16.78
C THR A 164 1.45 11.35 16.54
N ASN A 165 1.88 12.45 17.18
CA ASN A 165 1.30 13.76 16.91
C ASN A 165 1.51 14.19 15.44
N THR A 166 2.64 13.82 14.84
CA THR A 166 2.93 14.06 13.42
C THR A 166 1.91 13.33 12.53
N GLU A 167 1.70 12.04 12.78
CA GLU A 167 0.73 11.21 12.04
C GLU A 167 -0.68 11.76 12.19
N LYS A 168 -1.12 12.09 13.41
CA LYS A 168 -2.44 12.69 13.68
C LYS A 168 -2.65 14.05 13.01
N LYS A 169 -1.58 14.84 12.86
CA LYS A 169 -1.61 16.14 12.17
C LYS A 169 -1.69 15.99 10.65
N ILE A 170 -0.98 15.01 10.10
CA ILE A 170 -0.87 14.77 8.65
C ILE A 170 -2.10 14.04 8.12
N PHE A 171 -2.58 13.02 8.83
CA PHE A 171 -3.74 12.21 8.45
C PHE A 171 -4.93 12.57 9.31
N LYS A 172 -5.82 13.42 8.80
CA LYS A 172 -7.05 13.81 9.52
C LYS A 172 -7.99 12.65 9.79
N ASN A 173 -7.90 11.59 8.99
CA ASN A 173 -8.71 10.39 9.11
C ASN A 173 -7.86 9.29 9.77
N TYR A 174 -7.84 9.27 11.10
CA TYR A 174 -7.10 8.28 11.87
C TYR A 174 -8.02 7.49 12.80
N ARG A 175 -7.62 6.26 13.12
CA ARG A 175 -8.21 5.44 14.18
C ARG A 175 -7.11 4.86 15.04
N GLU A 176 -7.08 5.30 16.29
CA GLU A 176 -6.13 4.80 17.28
C GLU A 176 -6.72 3.60 18.02
N GLY A 177 -5.95 2.54 18.13
CA GLY A 177 -6.37 1.31 18.78
C GLY A 177 -5.52 0.12 18.37
N ASP A 178 -5.61 -0.96 19.14
CA ASP A 178 -4.89 -2.20 18.82
C ASP A 178 -5.63 -3.02 17.77
N TYR A 179 -5.46 -2.62 16.51
CA TYR A 179 -6.11 -3.29 15.39
C TYR A 179 -5.30 -4.45 14.83
N LEU A 180 -4.01 -4.54 15.14
CA LEU A 180 -3.09 -5.51 14.53
C LEU A 180 -2.59 -6.59 15.48
N ASN A 181 -2.74 -6.41 16.80
CA ASN A 181 -2.57 -7.47 17.78
C ASN A 181 -3.93 -8.00 18.25
N ASP A 182 -3.93 -9.17 18.87
CA ASP A 182 -5.13 -9.84 19.40
C ASP A 182 -5.55 -9.25 20.76
#